data_AF-A0A3C1LT26-F1
#
_entry.id   AF-A0A3C1LT26-F1
#
_cell.length_a   1.000
_cell.length_b   1.000
_cell.length_c   1.000
_cell.angle_alpha   90.00
_cell.angle_beta   90.00
_cell.angle_gamma   90.00
#
_symmetry.space_group_name_H-M   'P 1'
#
loop_
_entity.id
_entity.type
_entity.pdbx_description
1 polymer ?
#
loop_
_entity_poly.entity_id
_entity_poly.type
_entity_poly.pdbx_seq_one_letter_code
_entity_poly.pdbx_strand_id
1 'polypeptide(L)'
;MLIDFHCHFPYKYGIVCTDSPETPPSRALVPCIGLLPDKWSPQRQETLIQKLRDNPDLQIGEVGLDRRFQDSMSMDDQIRSLKQILKAGISMDRSISLHCVRATGPMLDLLSSLRFRPDSILWHGFTGSPETARQLYRMKVIISVGPRAKDSLKTLLEANPHLVLETDYEGTDAEEHRGLLESRYGKMALETDMTVSEMKAHSQYMLDLFSSTH
;
A
#
# COMPACT_ATOMS: atom_id res chain seq x y z
N MET A 1 6.36 0.39 -19.38
CA MET A 1 5.50 1.08 -18.41
C MET A 1 6.25 1.13 -17.09
N LEU A 2 6.18 2.22 -16.33
CA LEU A 2 6.68 2.28 -14.96
C LEU A 2 5.45 2.31 -14.06
N ILE A 3 5.32 1.31 -13.18
CA ILE A 3 4.21 1.22 -12.25
C ILE A 3 4.65 1.87 -10.95
N ASP A 4 3.80 2.73 -10.41
CA ASP A 4 4.00 3.31 -9.09
C ASP A 4 3.05 2.61 -8.11
N PHE A 5 3.58 1.79 -7.20
CA PHE A 5 2.73 1.00 -6.31
C PHE A 5 2.11 1.81 -5.17
N HIS A 6 2.50 3.08 -4.99
CA HIS A 6 1.82 3.98 -4.06
C HIS A 6 2.18 5.45 -4.37
N CYS A 7 1.17 6.26 -4.64
CA CYS A 7 1.31 7.71 -4.68
C CYS A 7 -0.04 8.42 -4.44
N HIS A 8 0.01 9.73 -4.23
CA HIS A 8 -1.19 10.58 -4.08
C HIS A 8 -1.40 11.49 -5.31
N PHE A 9 -0.53 11.37 -6.30
CA PHE A 9 -0.58 12.12 -7.55
C PHE A 9 -1.36 11.38 -8.64
N PRO A 10 -2.25 12.05 -9.42
CA PRO A 10 -3.00 11.43 -10.49
C PRO A 10 -2.11 10.84 -11.60
N TYR A 11 -1.86 9.53 -11.55
CA TYR A 11 -0.97 8.82 -12.46
C TYR A 11 -1.62 7.58 -13.08
N LYS A 12 -1.71 7.53 -14.42
CA LYS A 12 -2.39 6.44 -15.16
C LYS A 12 -1.76 5.05 -15.00
N TYR A 13 -0.56 4.95 -14.46
CA TYR A 13 0.11 3.67 -14.19
C TYR A 13 0.39 3.49 -12.69
N GLY A 14 -0.32 4.23 -11.84
CA GLY A 14 -0.15 4.21 -10.39
C GLY A 14 -1.29 3.50 -9.67
N ILE A 15 -0.96 2.95 -8.51
CA ILE A 15 -1.91 2.71 -7.42
C ILE A 15 -2.03 4.04 -6.68
N VAL A 16 -3.06 4.79 -7.02
CA VAL A 16 -3.24 6.16 -6.50
C VAL A 16 -4.17 6.10 -5.32
N CYS A 17 -3.70 6.54 -4.16
CA CYS A 17 -4.41 6.43 -2.89
C CYS A 17 -4.86 7.80 -2.38
N THR A 18 -6.03 7.83 -1.74
CA THR A 18 -6.46 8.98 -0.92
C THR A 18 -6.35 8.60 0.54
N ASP A 19 -6.06 9.54 1.42
CA ASP A 19 -6.05 9.30 2.87
C ASP A 19 -7.42 9.60 3.52
N SER A 20 -8.42 9.89 2.69
CA SER A 20 -9.77 10.27 3.12
C SER A 20 -10.83 9.93 2.06
N PRO A 21 -12.12 9.78 2.47
CA PRO A 21 -13.14 9.15 1.64
C PRO A 21 -13.92 10.14 0.76
N GLU A 22 -13.49 11.38 0.59
CA GLU A 22 -14.27 12.41 -0.10
C GLU A 22 -14.28 12.19 -1.62
N THR A 23 -13.12 12.24 -2.27
CA THR A 23 -13.01 12.27 -3.73
C THR A 23 -12.06 11.17 -4.21
N PRO A 24 -12.54 10.16 -4.95
CA PRO A 24 -11.66 9.15 -5.53
C PRO A 24 -10.63 9.75 -6.50
N PRO A 25 -9.51 9.06 -6.75
CA PRO A 25 -8.51 9.49 -7.73
C PRO A 25 -9.12 9.68 -9.13
N SER A 26 -8.78 10.80 -9.78
CA SER A 26 -9.27 11.12 -11.13
C SER A 26 -8.54 10.36 -12.25
N ARG A 27 -7.34 9.86 -11.97
CA ARG A 27 -6.50 9.14 -12.92
C ARG A 27 -5.61 8.15 -12.18
N ALA A 28 -5.87 6.87 -12.34
CA ALA A 28 -5.14 5.78 -11.71
C ALA A 28 -5.17 4.53 -12.58
N LEU A 29 -4.20 3.63 -12.41
CA LEU A 29 -4.33 2.25 -12.87
C LEU A 29 -5.17 1.45 -11.87
N VAL A 30 -4.91 1.67 -10.58
CA VAL A 30 -5.70 1.14 -9.47
C VAL A 30 -6.12 2.31 -8.59
N PRO A 31 -7.38 2.78 -8.68
CA PRO A 31 -7.86 3.87 -7.84
C PRO A 31 -8.21 3.32 -6.45
N CYS A 32 -7.55 3.87 -5.43
CA CYS A 32 -7.79 3.53 -4.04
C CYS A 32 -8.46 4.69 -3.31
N ILE A 33 -9.41 4.36 -2.44
CA ILE A 33 -10.00 5.32 -1.50
C ILE A 33 -9.75 4.88 -0.06
N GLY A 34 -9.34 5.82 0.79
CA GLY A 34 -8.85 5.53 2.12
C GLY A 34 -9.46 6.37 3.24
N LEU A 35 -8.90 6.17 4.43
CA LEU A 35 -9.22 6.90 5.65
C LEU A 35 -8.12 6.65 6.69
N LEU A 36 -7.23 7.62 6.86
CA LEU A 36 -6.18 7.59 7.88
C LEU A 36 -6.70 8.02 9.27
N PRO A 37 -6.01 7.62 10.36
CA PRO A 37 -6.48 7.86 11.73
C PRO A 37 -6.73 9.33 12.10
N ASP A 38 -5.90 10.26 11.62
CA ASP A 38 -6.05 11.70 11.88
C ASP A 38 -7.29 12.31 11.22
N LYS A 39 -7.80 11.64 10.18
CA LYS A 39 -8.99 12.05 9.42
C LYS A 39 -10.24 11.27 9.81
N TRP A 40 -10.14 10.37 10.79
CA TRP A 40 -11.20 9.43 11.14
C TRP A 40 -12.40 10.11 11.81
N SER A 41 -13.59 9.67 11.39
CA SER A 41 -14.83 9.82 12.16
C SER A 41 -15.78 8.66 11.79
N PRO A 42 -16.79 8.36 12.62
CA PRO A 42 -17.79 7.34 12.28
C PRO A 42 -18.46 7.59 10.93
N GLN A 43 -18.82 8.86 10.65
CA GLN A 43 -19.48 9.24 9.39
C GLN A 43 -18.56 9.08 8.18
N ARG A 44 -17.26 9.38 8.33
CA ARG A 44 -16.27 9.21 7.27
C ARG A 44 -16.00 7.73 6.99
N GLN A 45 -15.95 6.90 8.03
CA GLN A 45 -15.80 5.45 7.84
C GLN A 45 -17.03 4.84 7.15
N GLU A 46 -18.24 5.28 7.50
CA GLU A 46 -19.46 4.89 6.79
C GLU A 46 -19.42 5.34 5.32
N THR A 47 -19.00 6.58 5.06
CA THR A 47 -18.83 7.12 3.71
C THR A 47 -17.84 6.28 2.88
N LEU A 48 -16.71 5.88 3.47
CA LEU A 48 -15.72 5.02 2.83
C LEU A 48 -16.36 3.69 2.38
N ILE A 49 -17.03 3.01 3.31
CA ILE A 49 -17.65 1.70 3.04
C ILE A 49 -18.76 1.84 1.98
N GLN A 50 -19.55 2.91 2.04
CA GLN A 50 -20.61 3.15 1.06
C GLN A 50 -20.04 3.37 -0.34
N LYS A 51 -18.98 4.19 -0.48
CA LYS A 51 -18.32 4.41 -1.77
C LYS A 51 -17.74 3.13 -2.38
N LEU A 52 -17.16 2.26 -1.55
CA LEU A 52 -16.63 0.96 -2.02
C LEU A 52 -17.74 0.03 -2.53
N ARG A 53 -18.95 0.10 -1.96
CA ARG A 53 -20.12 -0.64 -2.44
C ARG A 53 -20.64 -0.09 -3.76
N ASP A 54 -20.72 1.24 -3.87
CA ASP A 54 -21.28 1.92 -5.03
C ASP A 54 -20.33 1.91 -6.24
N ASN A 55 -19.04 1.64 -6.03
CA ASN A 55 -18.01 1.67 -7.06
C ASN A 55 -17.18 0.37 -7.06
N PRO A 56 -17.53 -0.62 -7.90
CA PRO A 56 -16.84 -1.91 -7.97
C PRO A 56 -15.34 -1.83 -8.27
N ASP A 57 -14.91 -0.81 -9.02
CA ASP A 57 -13.52 -0.65 -9.44
C ASP A 57 -12.61 -0.03 -8.37
N LEU A 58 -13.19 0.61 -7.33
CA LEU A 58 -12.42 1.22 -6.25
C LEU A 58 -11.83 0.17 -5.33
N GLN A 59 -10.53 0.27 -5.12
CA GLN A 59 -9.78 -0.48 -4.12
C GLN A 59 -9.65 0.33 -2.82
N ILE A 60 -9.05 -0.25 -1.80
CA ILE A 60 -8.92 0.39 -0.48
C ILE A 60 -7.50 0.91 -0.32
N GLY A 61 -7.38 2.17 0.03
CA GLY A 61 -6.08 2.77 0.31
C GLY A 61 -6.11 4.28 0.20
N GLU A 62 -5.44 5.00 1.06
CA GLU A 62 -4.57 4.54 2.14
C GLU A 62 -5.36 4.34 3.45
N VAL A 63 -5.16 3.20 4.11
CA VAL A 63 -5.76 2.89 5.41
C VAL A 63 -4.71 2.22 6.28
N GLY A 64 -4.76 2.41 7.60
CA GLY A 64 -3.76 1.75 8.44
C GLY A 64 -3.68 2.21 9.87
N LEU A 65 -2.54 1.89 10.49
CA LEU A 65 -2.21 2.27 11.86
C LEU A 65 -1.08 3.29 11.87
N ASP A 66 -1.27 4.37 12.62
CA ASP A 66 -0.23 5.38 12.80
C ASP A 66 -0.20 5.83 14.26
N ARG A 67 0.86 5.40 14.95
CA ARG A 67 1.06 5.74 16.36
C ARG A 67 1.30 7.23 16.59
N ARG A 68 1.66 8.00 15.57
CA ARG A 68 1.76 9.47 15.67
C ARG A 68 0.42 10.12 16.03
N PHE A 69 -0.69 9.48 15.68
CA PHE A 69 -2.04 9.98 15.91
C PHE A 69 -2.74 9.37 17.14
N GLN A 70 -2.01 8.65 17.99
CA GLN A 70 -2.58 7.99 19.18
C GLN A 70 -3.29 8.96 20.14
N ASP A 71 -2.89 10.24 20.14
CA ASP A 71 -3.48 11.28 20.99
C ASP A 71 -4.82 11.80 20.45
N SER A 72 -5.06 11.67 19.13
CA SER A 72 -6.33 12.04 18.48
C SER A 72 -7.27 10.85 18.35
N MET A 73 -6.73 9.66 18.15
CA MET A 73 -7.45 8.40 18.06
C MET A 73 -6.61 7.31 18.70
N SER A 74 -7.10 6.74 19.82
CA SER A 74 -6.38 5.73 20.58
C SER A 74 -5.97 4.55 19.69
N MET A 75 -4.85 3.89 20.01
CA MET A 75 -4.40 2.73 19.23
C MET A 75 -5.47 1.63 19.15
N ASP A 76 -6.24 1.42 20.22
CA ASP A 76 -7.32 0.43 20.24
C ASP A 76 -8.47 0.82 19.29
N ASP A 77 -8.79 2.11 19.21
CA ASP A 77 -9.79 2.59 18.26
C ASP A 77 -9.27 2.50 16.82
N GLN A 78 -8.00 2.85 16.56
CA GLN A 78 -7.38 2.69 15.23
C GLN A 78 -7.45 1.22 14.78
N ILE A 79 -7.07 0.28 15.66
CA ILE A 79 -7.13 -1.17 15.38
C ILE A 79 -8.57 -1.61 15.13
N ARG A 80 -9.54 -1.14 15.94
CA ARG A 80 -10.95 -1.49 15.78
C ARG A 80 -11.51 -0.97 14.45
N SER A 81 -11.21 0.27 14.09
CA SER A 81 -11.60 0.91 12.83
C SER A 81 -10.99 0.19 11.63
N LEU A 82 -9.66 0.01 11.64
CA LEU A 82 -8.95 -0.69 10.57
C LEU A 82 -9.47 -2.12 10.38
N LYS A 83 -9.73 -2.86 11.48
CA LYS A 83 -10.31 -4.21 11.39
C LYS A 83 -11.67 -4.22 10.68
N GLN A 84 -12.50 -3.20 10.86
CA GLN A 84 -13.79 -3.11 10.16
C GLN A 84 -13.58 -2.83 8.67
N ILE A 85 -12.68 -1.92 8.32
CA ILE A 85 -12.32 -1.59 6.94
C ILE A 85 -11.75 -2.82 6.23
N LEU A 86 -10.79 -3.52 6.84
CA LEU A 86 -10.19 -4.74 6.29
C LEU A 86 -11.23 -5.83 6.06
N LYS A 87 -12.12 -6.06 7.03
CA LYS A 87 -13.21 -7.04 6.86
C LYS A 87 -14.15 -6.68 5.71
N ALA A 88 -14.51 -5.40 5.56
CA ALA A 88 -15.32 -4.94 4.45
C ALA A 88 -14.60 -5.17 3.11
N GLY A 89 -13.34 -4.79 3.01
CA GLY A 89 -12.50 -5.03 1.83
C GLY A 89 -12.39 -6.49 1.44
N ILE A 90 -12.06 -7.35 2.40
CA ILE A 90 -12.00 -8.80 2.20
C ILE A 90 -13.34 -9.35 1.70
N SER A 91 -14.46 -8.92 2.28
CA SER A 91 -15.79 -9.39 1.86
C SER A 91 -16.19 -8.93 0.45
N MET A 92 -15.56 -7.87 -0.06
CA MET A 92 -15.77 -7.31 -1.39
C MET A 92 -14.67 -7.74 -2.38
N ASP A 93 -13.75 -8.63 -1.98
CA ASP A 93 -12.55 -9.01 -2.74
C ASP A 93 -11.76 -7.79 -3.24
N ARG A 94 -11.55 -6.81 -2.34
CA ARG A 94 -10.76 -5.61 -2.64
C ARG A 94 -9.30 -5.79 -2.26
N SER A 95 -8.44 -5.24 -3.09
CA SER A 95 -7.03 -5.04 -2.78
C SER A 95 -6.85 -3.83 -1.87
N ILE A 96 -5.83 -3.88 -1.01
CA ILE A 96 -5.67 -2.95 0.12
C ILE A 96 -4.24 -2.43 0.17
N SER A 97 -4.06 -1.11 0.07
CA SER A 97 -2.81 -0.42 0.37
C SER A 97 -2.79 0.02 1.84
N LEU A 98 -1.89 -0.58 2.63
CA LEU A 98 -1.79 -0.47 4.08
C LEU A 98 -0.68 0.46 4.54
N HIS A 99 -1.07 1.45 5.34
CA HIS A 99 -0.19 2.31 6.10
C HIS A 99 0.19 1.68 7.44
N CYS A 100 1.46 1.75 7.80
CA CYS A 100 1.88 1.38 9.14
C CYS A 100 3.09 2.18 9.61
N VAL A 101 2.85 3.13 10.51
CA VAL A 101 3.90 3.93 11.14
C VAL A 101 3.96 3.66 12.63
N ARG A 102 5.12 3.14 13.08
CA ARG A 102 5.42 2.82 14.49
C ARG A 102 4.40 1.88 15.15
N ALA A 103 3.76 1.02 14.35
CA ALA A 103 2.69 0.11 14.77
C ALA A 103 2.84 -1.31 14.18
N THR A 104 4.07 -1.74 13.85
CA THR A 104 4.33 -3.02 13.16
C THR A 104 3.77 -4.24 13.90
N GLY A 105 4.02 -4.35 15.22
CA GLY A 105 3.49 -5.46 16.03
C GLY A 105 1.97 -5.55 15.98
N PRO A 106 1.23 -4.49 16.40
CA PRO A 106 -0.22 -4.45 16.30
C PRO A 106 -0.78 -4.73 14.89
N MET A 107 -0.11 -4.25 13.84
CA MET A 107 -0.52 -4.52 12.47
C MET A 107 -0.36 -6.00 12.11
N LEU A 108 0.78 -6.63 12.44
CA LEU A 108 1.01 -8.05 12.22
C LEU A 108 0.00 -8.92 12.99
N ASP A 109 -0.28 -8.58 14.25
CA ASP A 109 -1.28 -9.26 15.06
C ASP A 109 -2.67 -9.17 14.41
N LEU A 110 -3.05 -7.98 13.94
CA LEU A 110 -4.32 -7.79 13.22
C LEU A 110 -4.37 -8.62 11.95
N LEU A 111 -3.35 -8.56 11.09
CA LEU A 111 -3.30 -9.32 9.84
C LEU A 111 -3.35 -10.83 10.07
N SER A 112 -2.64 -11.33 11.09
CA SER A 112 -2.64 -12.75 11.46
C SER A 112 -4.03 -13.27 11.89
N SER A 113 -4.89 -12.37 12.37
CA SER A 113 -6.26 -12.69 12.79
C SER A 113 -7.28 -12.73 11.64
N LEU A 114 -6.86 -12.36 10.43
CA LEU A 114 -7.71 -12.26 9.25
C LEU A 114 -7.32 -13.32 8.20
N ARG A 115 -8.27 -13.65 7.33
CA ARG A 115 -8.03 -14.44 6.13
C ARG A 115 -8.32 -13.56 4.93
N PHE A 116 -7.32 -13.37 4.09
CA PHE A 116 -7.40 -12.57 2.87
C PHE A 116 -6.78 -13.37 1.72
N ARG A 117 -7.13 -12.98 0.49
CA ARG A 117 -6.56 -13.57 -0.71
C ARG A 117 -5.05 -13.27 -0.74
N PRO A 118 -4.20 -14.24 -1.13
CA PRO A 118 -2.78 -13.97 -1.33
C PRO A 118 -2.55 -12.74 -2.20
N ASP A 119 -1.60 -11.90 -1.79
CA ASP A 119 -1.12 -10.75 -2.55
C ASP A 119 -2.16 -9.63 -2.73
N SER A 120 -3.32 -9.70 -2.07
CA SER A 120 -4.32 -8.63 -2.08
C SER A 120 -4.00 -7.48 -1.11
N ILE A 121 -2.95 -7.60 -0.30
CA ILE A 121 -2.51 -6.59 0.65
C ILE A 121 -1.12 -6.11 0.26
N LEU A 122 -1.00 -4.79 0.12
CA LEU A 122 0.24 -4.07 -0.11
C LEU A 122 0.58 -3.24 1.12
N TRP A 123 1.69 -3.53 1.80
CA TRP A 123 2.24 -2.69 2.85
C TRP A 123 3.11 -1.61 2.22
N HIS A 124 2.59 -0.38 2.11
CA HIS A 124 3.33 0.73 1.51
C HIS A 124 4.34 1.32 2.52
N GLY A 125 5.39 1.96 2.02
CA GLY A 125 6.40 2.61 2.85
C GLY A 125 7.17 1.66 3.78
N PHE A 126 7.42 0.42 3.36
CA PHE A 126 8.03 -0.58 4.22
C PHE A 126 9.45 -0.17 4.65
N THR A 127 9.65 -0.12 5.98
CA THR A 127 10.92 0.24 6.64
C THR A 127 11.27 -0.73 7.78
N GLY A 128 10.64 -1.91 7.77
CA GLY A 128 10.84 -2.96 8.77
C GLY A 128 12.07 -3.83 8.49
N SER A 129 12.36 -4.75 9.40
CA SER A 129 13.53 -5.64 9.29
C SER A 129 13.31 -6.79 8.30
N PRO A 130 14.38 -7.49 7.87
CA PRO A 130 14.28 -8.72 7.08
C PRO A 130 13.42 -9.81 7.72
N GLU A 131 13.41 -9.92 9.06
CA GLU A 131 12.53 -10.86 9.78
C GLU A 131 11.07 -10.48 9.60
N THR A 132 10.75 -9.18 9.68
CA THR A 132 9.41 -8.66 9.42
C THR A 132 8.99 -8.93 7.98
N ALA A 133 9.89 -8.67 7.01
CA ALA A 133 9.64 -8.97 5.60
C ALA A 133 9.38 -10.47 5.37
N ARG A 134 10.11 -11.35 6.06
CA ARG A 134 9.91 -12.81 5.99
C ARG A 134 8.55 -13.24 6.57
N GLN A 135 8.09 -12.59 7.64
CA GLN A 135 6.75 -12.81 8.19
C GLN A 135 5.66 -12.38 7.19
N LEU A 136 5.79 -11.19 6.61
CA LEU A 136 4.86 -10.67 5.60
C LEU A 136 4.82 -11.55 4.34
N TYR A 137 5.96 -12.05 3.88
CA TYR A 137 6.03 -13.00 2.77
C TYR A 137 5.26 -14.30 3.05
N ARG A 138 5.37 -14.85 4.26
CA ARG A 138 4.59 -16.04 4.67
C ARG A 138 3.09 -15.78 4.70
N MET A 139 2.69 -14.54 5.02
CA MET A 139 1.30 -14.08 4.96
C MET A 139 0.84 -13.72 3.54
N LYS A 140 1.73 -13.79 2.53
CA LYS A 140 1.45 -13.33 1.16
C LYS A 140 1.02 -11.86 1.11
N VAL A 141 1.74 -11.03 1.87
CA VAL A 141 1.62 -9.56 1.83
C VAL A 141 2.75 -9.02 0.96
N ILE A 142 2.41 -8.16 0.02
CA ILE A 142 3.38 -7.44 -0.81
C ILE A 142 3.95 -6.29 0.04
N ILE A 143 5.26 -6.07 0.00
CA ILE A 143 5.89 -4.88 0.57
C ILE A 143 6.32 -3.94 -0.54
N SER A 144 6.05 -2.65 -0.36
CA SER A 144 6.54 -1.61 -1.25
C SER A 144 7.62 -0.79 -0.57
N VAL A 145 8.68 -0.52 -1.33
CA VAL A 145 9.81 0.26 -0.85
C VAL A 145 9.77 1.64 -1.49
N GLY A 146 9.61 2.66 -0.65
CA GLY A 146 9.59 4.07 -1.05
C GLY A 146 10.90 4.81 -0.76
N PRO A 147 10.89 6.16 -0.84
CA PRO A 147 12.05 7.01 -0.58
C PRO A 147 12.63 6.88 0.83
N ARG A 148 11.80 6.48 1.80
CA ARG A 148 12.14 6.39 3.24
C ARG A 148 12.84 5.08 3.64
N ALA A 149 13.09 4.19 2.68
CA ALA A 149 13.76 2.92 2.92
C ALA A 149 15.17 3.11 3.48
N LYS A 150 15.46 2.43 4.60
CA LYS A 150 16.71 2.60 5.35
C LYS A 150 17.76 1.55 5.04
N ASP A 151 17.32 0.32 4.83
CA ASP A 151 18.20 -0.83 4.60
C ASP A 151 18.52 -0.97 3.11
N SER A 152 19.67 -1.56 2.81
CA SER A 152 19.94 -2.00 1.43
C SER A 152 18.88 -3.04 1.05
N LEU A 153 18.34 -2.94 -0.18
CA LEU A 153 17.38 -3.94 -0.65
C LEU A 153 17.97 -5.35 -0.60
N LYS A 154 19.30 -5.50 -0.77
CA LYS A 154 20.00 -6.79 -0.70
C LYS A 154 19.69 -7.59 0.57
N THR A 155 19.70 -6.94 1.74
CA THR A 155 19.38 -7.61 3.01
C THR A 155 17.90 -8.00 3.07
N LEU A 156 17.01 -7.15 2.56
CA LEU A 156 15.58 -7.48 2.47
C LEU A 156 15.32 -8.64 1.51
N LEU A 157 16.08 -8.75 0.42
CA LEU A 157 15.94 -9.83 -0.57
C LEU A 157 16.26 -11.22 0.01
N GLU A 158 17.06 -11.32 1.08
CA GLU A 158 17.28 -12.59 1.80
C GLU A 158 16.00 -13.15 2.45
N ALA A 159 14.97 -12.31 2.62
CA ALA A 159 13.65 -12.72 3.06
C ALA A 159 12.78 -13.29 1.92
N ASN A 160 13.26 -13.22 0.68
CA ASN A 160 12.51 -13.49 -0.55
C ASN A 160 11.12 -12.84 -0.57
N PRO A 161 11.00 -11.53 -0.27
CA PRO A 161 9.72 -10.87 -0.18
C PRO A 161 9.08 -10.70 -1.56
N HIS A 162 7.76 -10.64 -1.58
CA HIS A 162 7.03 -10.04 -2.68
C HIS A 162 7.23 -8.53 -2.59
N LEU A 163 8.20 -8.00 -3.34
CA LEU A 163 8.70 -6.64 -3.16
C LEU A 163 8.52 -5.80 -4.43
N VAL A 164 8.04 -4.58 -4.26
CA VAL A 164 7.79 -3.59 -5.32
C VAL A 164 8.32 -2.21 -4.91
N LEU A 165 8.26 -1.24 -5.82
CA LEU A 165 8.66 0.15 -5.54
C LEU A 165 7.48 1.10 -5.62
N GLU A 166 7.60 2.19 -4.88
CA GLU A 166 6.70 3.33 -4.92
C GLU A 166 7.48 4.64 -4.89
N THR A 167 6.77 5.73 -5.17
CA THR A 167 7.25 7.09 -4.99
C THR A 167 6.76 7.73 -3.70
N ASP A 168 5.57 7.37 -3.22
CA ASP A 168 4.90 8.07 -2.11
C ASP A 168 4.74 9.58 -2.41
N TYR A 169 4.60 9.93 -3.69
CA TYR A 169 4.65 11.32 -4.14
C TYR A 169 3.33 12.06 -3.85
N GLU A 170 3.44 13.13 -3.06
CA GLU A 170 2.33 14.01 -2.62
C GLU A 170 2.26 15.33 -3.42
N GLY A 171 3.22 15.58 -4.32
CA GLY A 171 3.30 16.81 -5.09
C GLY A 171 2.32 16.88 -6.27
N THR A 172 2.44 17.94 -7.06
CA THR A 172 1.57 18.20 -8.23
C THR A 172 2.34 18.25 -9.56
N ASP A 173 3.67 18.15 -9.54
CA ASP A 173 4.51 18.26 -10.72
C ASP A 173 4.70 16.87 -11.37
N ALA A 174 4.24 16.73 -12.60
CA ALA A 174 4.30 15.48 -13.35
C ALA A 174 5.74 15.10 -13.78
N GLU A 175 6.61 16.08 -14.00
CA GLU A 175 8.01 15.82 -14.37
C GLU A 175 8.83 15.45 -13.13
N GLU A 176 8.55 16.06 -11.99
CA GLU A 176 9.15 15.65 -10.71
C GLU A 176 8.75 14.21 -10.34
N HIS A 177 7.44 13.90 -10.42
CA HIS A 177 6.93 12.53 -10.21
C HIS A 177 7.64 11.52 -11.13
N ARG A 178 7.74 11.85 -12.42
CA ARG A 178 8.39 10.98 -13.42
C ARG A 178 9.86 10.77 -13.12
N GLY A 179 10.61 11.84 -12.85
CA GLY A 179 12.03 11.78 -12.56
C GLY A 179 12.31 10.96 -11.29
N LEU A 180 11.48 11.12 -10.27
CA LEU A 180 11.53 10.29 -9.06
C LEU A 180 11.29 8.82 -9.40
N LEU A 181 10.19 8.50 -10.10
CA LEU A 181 9.86 7.11 -10.46
C LEU A 181 10.95 6.44 -11.31
N GLU A 182 11.50 7.14 -12.30
CA GLU A 182 12.62 6.64 -13.12
C GLU A 182 13.87 6.36 -12.28
N SER A 183 14.22 7.27 -11.38
CA SER A 183 15.34 7.10 -10.44
C SER A 183 15.13 5.88 -9.54
N ARG A 184 13.91 5.68 -9.03
CA ARG A 184 13.55 4.51 -8.19
C ARG A 184 13.70 3.20 -8.95
N TYR A 185 13.20 3.13 -10.19
CA TYR A 185 13.36 1.95 -11.04
C TYR A 185 14.84 1.64 -11.32
N GLY A 186 15.65 2.66 -11.61
CA GLY A 186 17.09 2.50 -11.82
C GLY A 186 17.80 1.99 -10.57
N LYS A 187 17.52 2.59 -9.41
CA LYS A 187 18.11 2.17 -8.13
C LYS A 187 17.72 0.73 -7.77
N MET A 188 16.44 0.39 -7.89
CA MET A 188 15.95 -0.95 -7.55
C MET A 188 16.57 -2.01 -8.47
N ALA A 189 16.61 -1.76 -9.79
CA ALA A 189 17.25 -2.64 -10.76
C ALA A 189 18.72 -2.93 -10.38
N LEU A 190 19.49 -1.89 -10.01
CA LEU A 190 20.88 -2.03 -9.56
C LEU A 190 21.01 -2.86 -8.26
N GLU A 191 20.14 -2.64 -7.28
CA GLU A 191 20.23 -3.34 -5.99
C GLU A 191 19.74 -4.78 -6.06
N THR A 192 18.85 -5.11 -7.00
CA THR A 192 18.32 -6.46 -7.23
C THR A 192 19.09 -7.27 -8.27
N ASP A 193 20.16 -6.71 -8.85
CA ASP A 193 20.90 -7.31 -9.98
C ASP A 193 19.99 -7.65 -11.18
N MET A 194 19.04 -6.77 -11.46
CA MET A 194 18.12 -6.86 -12.58
C MET A 194 18.38 -5.71 -13.56
N THR A 195 18.03 -5.92 -14.83
CA THR A 195 17.85 -4.82 -15.77
C THR A 195 16.57 -4.04 -15.45
N VAL A 196 16.50 -2.79 -15.90
CA VAL A 196 15.26 -1.99 -15.80
C VAL A 196 14.10 -2.68 -16.55
N SER A 197 14.37 -3.42 -17.63
CA SER A 197 13.35 -4.17 -18.37
C SER A 197 12.79 -5.34 -17.55
N GLU A 198 13.65 -6.11 -16.88
CA GLU A 198 13.21 -7.16 -15.95
C GLU A 198 12.45 -6.57 -14.76
N MET A 199 12.87 -5.42 -14.24
CA MET A 199 12.16 -4.74 -13.16
C MET A 199 10.74 -4.31 -13.56
N LYS A 200 10.57 -3.86 -14.81
CA LYS A 200 9.25 -3.55 -15.38
C LYS A 200 8.38 -4.81 -15.51
N ALA A 201 8.96 -5.93 -15.96
CA ALA A 201 8.25 -7.20 -16.06
C ALA A 201 7.83 -7.73 -14.67
N HIS A 202 8.72 -7.64 -13.69
CA HIS A 202 8.44 -7.97 -12.29
C HIS A 202 7.32 -7.09 -11.71
N SER A 203 7.37 -5.78 -11.96
CA SER A 203 6.31 -4.86 -11.55
C SER A 203 4.96 -5.22 -12.17
N GLN A 204 4.93 -5.60 -13.46
CA GLN A 204 3.68 -6.03 -14.10
C GLN A 204 3.15 -7.32 -13.45
N TYR A 205 4.00 -8.32 -13.24
CA TYR A 205 3.61 -9.56 -12.57
C TYR A 205 3.03 -9.31 -11.17
N MET A 206 3.68 -8.46 -10.37
CA MET A 206 3.21 -8.12 -9.02
C MET A 206 1.89 -7.36 -9.05
N LEU A 207 1.69 -6.47 -10.03
CA LEU A 207 0.42 -5.80 -10.23
C LEU A 207 -0.69 -6.81 -10.58
N ASP A 208 -0.41 -7.76 -11.46
CA ASP A 208 -1.40 -8.79 -11.84
C ASP A 208 -1.82 -9.60 -10.61
N LEU A 209 -0.88 -10.00 -9.74
CA LEU A 209 -1.21 -10.64 -8.45
C LEU A 209 -2.06 -9.75 -7.53
N PHE A 210 -1.69 -8.47 -7.39
CA PHE A 210 -2.39 -7.53 -6.53
C PHE A 210 -3.82 -7.30 -6.98
N SER A 211 -4.03 -7.09 -8.29
CA SER A 211 -5.30 -6.70 -8.91
C SER A 211 -6.19 -7.84 -9.38
N SER A 212 -5.70 -9.08 -9.38
CA SER A 212 -6.52 -10.25 -9.76
C SER A 212 -7.68 -10.44 -8.79
N THR A 213 -8.91 -10.37 -9.27
CA THR A 213 -10.08 -10.90 -8.55
C THR A 213 -10.20 -12.40 -8.82
N HIS A 214 -10.57 -13.18 -7.80
CA HIS A 214 -10.75 -14.65 -7.92
C HIS A 214 -12.21 -15.07 -7.77
#